data_AF-A0A1G8NGG2-F1
#
_entry.id   AF-A0A1G8NGG2-F1
#
_cell.length_a   1.000
_cell.length_b   1.000
_cell.length_c   1.000
_cell.angle_alpha   90.00
_cell.angle_beta   90.00
_cell.angle_gamma   90.00
#
_symmetry.space_group_name_H-M   'P 1'
#
loop_
_entity.id
_entity.type
_entity.pdbx_description
1 polymer ?
#
loop_
_entity_poly.entity_id
_entity_poly.type
_entity_poly.pdbx_seq_one_letter_code
_entity_poly.pdbx_strand_id
1 'polypeptide(L)'
;MFFDLQGDGDMSPIVGLLYSAVKENSQRLQLITNGMSQEEVDYKGPNNTLNSAAQLINHLTYVDVNWVYRIKGQSLPSSIEEKYGPALDKNGELPMVKASL
;
A
#
# COMPACT_ATOMS: atom_id res chain seq x y z
N MET A 1 14.57 -9.27 10.24
CA MET A 1 15.24 -8.23 9.43
C MET A 1 15.32 -6.97 10.28
N PHE A 2 16.47 -6.32 10.34
CA PHE A 2 16.63 -5.03 10.99
C PHE A 2 16.35 -3.93 9.95
N PHE A 3 15.45 -3.01 10.28
CA PHE A 3 15.01 -1.91 9.43
C PHE A 3 15.37 -0.62 10.17
N ASP A 4 16.33 0.14 9.64
CA ASP A 4 16.94 1.28 10.33
C ASP A 4 17.08 2.49 9.41
N LEU A 5 16.28 2.51 8.34
CA LEU A 5 16.20 3.62 7.40
C LEU A 5 17.56 3.98 6.77
N GLN A 6 18.47 3.01 6.66
CA GLN A 6 19.78 3.26 6.07
C GLN A 6 19.62 3.55 4.58
N GLY A 7 20.00 4.76 4.18
CA GLY A 7 20.01 5.17 2.78
C GLY A 7 21.07 4.43 1.98
N ASP A 8 20.87 4.35 0.67
CA ASP A 8 21.91 3.93 -0.26
C ASP A 8 23.04 4.98 -0.29
N GLY A 9 24.30 4.53 -0.37
CA GLY A 9 25.47 5.40 -0.41
C GLY A 9 25.52 6.31 -1.63
N ASP A 10 24.78 5.98 -2.68
CA ASP A 10 24.68 6.76 -3.91
C ASP A 10 23.62 7.88 -3.84
N MET A 11 22.80 7.94 -2.78
CA MET A 11 21.75 8.95 -2.61
C MET A 11 22.17 10.07 -1.66
N SER A 12 21.63 11.29 -1.88
CA SER A 12 21.78 12.35 -0.88
C SER A 12 21.09 11.92 0.43
N PRO A 13 21.57 12.35 1.61
CA PRO A 13 21.10 11.80 2.89
C PRO A 13 19.58 11.84 3.08
N ILE A 14 18.93 12.95 2.70
CA ILE A 14 17.47 13.12 2.83
C ILE A 14 16.74 12.19 1.85
N VAL A 15 17.22 12.07 0.62
CA VAL A 15 16.63 11.19 -0.40
C VAL A 15 16.77 9.72 0.02
N GLY A 16 17.95 9.34 0.51
CA GLY A 16 18.22 8.00 1.02
C GLY A 16 17.29 7.65 2.19
N LEU A 17 17.13 8.55 3.17
CA LEU A 17 16.22 8.35 4.30
C LEU A 17 14.77 8.14 3.85
N LEU A 18 14.25 9.01 2.98
CA LEU A 18 12.87 8.92 2.49
C LEU A 18 12.63 7.66 1.64
N TYR A 19 13.60 7.32 0.78
CA TYR A 19 13.57 6.11 -0.01
C TYR A 19 13.55 4.86 0.87
N SER A 20 14.42 4.79 1.87
CA SER A 20 14.48 3.66 2.79
C SER A 20 13.22 3.54 3.63
N ALA A 21 12.58 4.65 4.04
CA ALA A 21 11.29 4.61 4.72
C ALA A 21 10.21 3.91 3.89
N VAL A 22 10.12 4.20 2.59
CA VAL A 22 9.15 3.55 1.70
C VAL A 22 9.52 2.07 1.46
N LYS A 23 10.79 1.82 1.11
CA LYS A 23 11.30 0.48 0.78
C LYS A 23 11.15 -0.49 1.94
N GLU A 24 11.61 -0.10 3.14
CA GLU A 24 11.61 -0.95 4.32
C GLU A 24 10.18 -1.22 4.82
N ASN A 25 9.27 -0.24 4.72
CA ASN A 25 7.86 -0.45 5.05
C ASN A 25 7.19 -1.41 4.07
N SER A 26 7.47 -1.29 2.77
CA SER A 26 6.97 -2.23 1.75
C SER A 26 7.48 -3.66 1.98
N GLN A 27 8.78 -3.80 2.28
CA GLN A 27 9.38 -5.10 2.62
C GLN A 27 8.79 -5.70 3.90
N ARG A 28 8.57 -4.89 4.94
CA ARG A 28 7.93 -5.33 6.17
C ARG A 28 6.51 -5.81 5.91
N LEU A 29 5.74 -5.08 5.10
CA LEU A 29 4.38 -5.47 4.73
C LEU A 29 4.40 -6.82 4.00
N GLN A 30 5.26 -6.99 3.00
CA GLN A 30 5.44 -8.25 2.28
C GLN A 30 5.79 -9.41 3.23
N LEU A 31 6.70 -9.19 4.18
CA LEU A 31 7.09 -10.21 5.16
C LEU A 31 5.93 -10.60 6.08
N ILE A 32 5.12 -9.63 6.54
CA ILE A 32 3.95 -9.89 7.39
C ILE A 32 2.90 -10.69 6.63
N THR A 33 2.69 -10.38 5.35
CA THR A 33 1.63 -11.01 4.54
C THR A 33 2.08 -12.29 3.85
N ASN A 34 3.38 -12.61 3.89
CA ASN A 34 3.92 -13.78 3.22
C ASN A 34 3.40 -15.07 3.89
N GLY A 35 2.82 -15.96 3.08
CA GLY A 35 2.27 -17.22 3.55
C GLY A 35 0.85 -17.15 4.11
N MET A 36 0.23 -15.96 4.14
CA MET A 36 -1.20 -15.86 4.46
C MET A 36 -2.04 -16.55 3.38
N SER A 37 -3.03 -17.31 3.82
CA SER A 37 -4.10 -17.81 2.96
C SER A 37 -5.03 -16.67 2.52
N GLN A 38 -5.83 -16.92 1.47
CA GLN A 38 -6.82 -15.95 1.02
C GLN A 38 -7.82 -15.59 2.13
N GLU A 39 -8.23 -16.56 2.95
CA GLU A 39 -9.12 -16.32 4.09
C GLU A 39 -8.51 -15.38 5.13
N GLU A 40 -7.22 -15.52 5.45
CA GLU A 40 -6.52 -14.63 6.37
C GLU A 40 -6.35 -13.22 5.79
N VAL A 41 -6.07 -13.12 4.50
CA VAL A 41 -5.93 -11.83 3.80
C VAL A 41 -7.27 -11.08 3.71
N ASP A 42 -8.38 -11.82 3.59
CA ASP A 42 -9.74 -11.28 3.50
C ASP A 42 -10.44 -11.17 4.86
N TYR A 43 -9.82 -11.62 5.95
CA TYR A 43 -10.41 -11.60 7.28
C TYR A 43 -10.65 -10.16 7.77
N LYS A 44 -11.89 -9.88 8.20
CA LYS A 44 -12.36 -8.56 8.64
C LYS A 44 -12.68 -8.49 10.14
N GLY A 45 -12.06 -9.38 10.92
CA GLY A 45 -12.34 -9.53 12.35
C GLY A 45 -13.59 -10.35 12.65
N PRO A 46 -13.85 -10.67 13.94
CA PRO A 46 -14.92 -11.60 14.33
C PRO A 46 -16.32 -11.15 13.92
N ASN A 47 -16.53 -9.83 13.81
CA ASN A 47 -17.82 -9.22 13.47
C ASN A 47 -17.88 -8.69 12.03
N ASN A 48 -16.84 -8.92 11.21
CA ASN A 48 -16.76 -8.46 9.82
C ASN A 48 -16.78 -6.92 9.65
N THR A 49 -16.38 -6.17 10.69
CA THR A 49 -16.44 -4.70 10.75
C THR A 49 -15.09 -4.00 10.57
N LEU A 50 -13.98 -4.75 10.52
CA LEU A 50 -12.65 -4.17 10.31
C LEU A 50 -12.27 -4.23 8.83
N ASN A 51 -11.29 -3.44 8.44
CA ASN A 51 -10.67 -3.58 7.12
C ASN A 51 -9.82 -4.84 7.07
N SER A 52 -9.91 -5.59 5.98
CA SER A 52 -9.04 -6.75 5.76
C SER A 52 -7.61 -6.33 5.40
N ALA A 53 -6.66 -7.26 5.49
CA ALA A 53 -5.30 -7.01 5.02
C ALA A 53 -5.29 -6.65 3.53
N ALA A 54 -6.13 -7.29 2.71
CA ALA A 54 -6.30 -6.96 1.30
C ALA A 54 -6.66 -5.47 1.10
N GLN A 55 -7.67 -4.99 1.82
CA GLN A 55 -8.15 -3.61 1.72
C GLN A 55 -7.04 -2.62 2.11
N LEU A 56 -6.32 -2.90 3.19
CA LEU A 56 -5.23 -2.05 3.67
C LEU A 56 -4.06 -2.01 2.67
N ILE A 57 -3.61 -3.16 2.16
CA ILE A 57 -2.51 -3.25 1.18
C ILE A 57 -2.88 -2.49 -0.11
N ASN A 58 -4.11 -2.70 -0.59
CA ASN A 58 -4.60 -2.06 -1.80
C ASN A 58 -4.71 -0.53 -1.63
N HIS A 59 -5.19 -0.06 -0.47
CA HIS A 59 -5.25 1.37 -0.15
C HIS A 59 -3.85 1.99 -0.06
N LEU A 60 -2.92 1.36 0.65
CA LEU A 60 -1.53 1.83 0.73
C LEU A 60 -0.90 1.94 -0.66
N THR A 61 -1.10 0.93 -1.51
CA THR A 61 -0.61 0.95 -2.89
C THR A 61 -1.19 2.13 -3.68
N TYR A 62 -2.51 2.35 -3.60
CA TYR A 62 -3.15 3.48 -4.26
C TYR A 62 -2.61 4.83 -3.80
N VAL A 63 -2.45 5.02 -2.48
CA VAL A 63 -1.93 6.25 -1.87
C VAL A 63 -0.49 6.52 -2.30
N ASP A 64 0.38 5.50 -2.28
CA ASP A 64 1.79 5.64 -2.68
C ASP A 64 1.92 6.03 -4.15
N VAL A 65 1.13 5.41 -5.04
CA VAL A 65 1.11 5.79 -6.45
C VAL A 65 0.62 7.23 -6.63
N ASN A 66 -0.43 7.64 -5.91
CA ASN A 66 -0.92 9.02 -5.94
C ASN A 66 0.19 10.02 -5.55
N TRP A 67 0.94 9.72 -4.50
CA TRP A 67 2.07 10.56 -4.08
C TRP A 67 3.15 10.66 -5.16
N VAL A 68 3.51 9.54 -5.81
CA VAL A 68 4.49 9.55 -6.91
C VAL A 68 4.04 10.47 -8.05
N TYR A 69 2.78 10.40 -8.48
CA TYR A 69 2.27 11.27 -9.55
C TYR A 69 2.20 12.73 -9.12
N ARG A 70 1.79 13.00 -7.87
CA ARG A 70 1.78 14.36 -7.31
C ARG A 70 3.18 14.98 -7.26
N ILE A 71 4.19 14.22 -6.81
CA ILE A 71 5.59 14.68 -6.79
C ILE A 71 6.10 14.98 -8.21
N LYS A 72 5.69 14.20 -9.20
CA LYS A 72 6.02 14.44 -10.61
C LYS A 72 5.28 15.63 -11.23
N GLY A 73 4.29 16.22 -10.54
CA GLY A 73 3.41 17.24 -11.11
C GLY A 73 2.51 16.70 -12.24
N GLN A 74 2.21 15.40 -12.22
CA GLN A 74 1.43 14.71 -13.25
C GLN A 74 0.07 14.28 -12.69
N SER A 75 -0.94 14.26 -13.56
CA SER A 75 -2.24 13.66 -13.22
C SER A 75 -2.13 12.15 -13.09
N LEU A 76 -2.86 11.58 -12.13
CA LEU A 76 -2.98 10.13 -11.99
C LEU A 76 -3.75 9.55 -13.20
N PRO A 77 -3.21 8.54 -13.91
CA PRO A 77 -3.94 7.88 -14.98
C PRO A 77 -5.20 7.18 -14.47
N SER A 78 -6.31 7.26 -15.20
CA SER A 78 -7.58 6.59 -14.82
C SER A 78 -7.41 5.09 -14.60
N SER A 79 -6.56 4.44 -15.40
CA SER A 79 -6.21 3.02 -15.27
C SER A 79 -5.71 2.60 -13.87
N ILE A 80 -5.13 3.52 -13.09
CA ILE A 80 -4.70 3.23 -11.72
C ILE A 80 -5.92 3.13 -10.79
N GLU A 81 -6.84 4.09 -10.89
CA GLU A 81 -8.08 4.08 -10.10
C GLU A 81 -9.01 2.94 -10.53
N GLU A 82 -9.03 2.58 -11.82
CA GLU A 82 -9.75 1.40 -12.31
C GLU A 82 -9.18 0.09 -11.72
N LYS A 83 -7.86 0.01 -11.55
CA LYS A 83 -7.16 -1.18 -11.06
C LYS A 83 -7.29 -1.34 -9.54
N TYR A 84 -7.00 -0.28 -8.78
CA TYR A 84 -6.93 -0.34 -7.31
C TYR A 84 -8.19 0.21 -6.64
N GLY A 85 -9.12 0.80 -7.40
CA GLY A 85 -10.28 1.50 -6.85
C GLY A 85 -9.95 2.91 -6.38
N PRO A 86 -10.97 3.68 -5.97
CA PRO A 86 -10.80 5.02 -5.42
C PRO A 86 -10.16 5.00 -4.02
N ALA A 87 -9.77 6.17 -3.51
CA ALA A 87 -9.20 6.29 -2.16
C ALA A 87 -10.16 5.79 -1.07
N LEU A 88 -11.44 6.13 -1.21
CA LEU A 88 -12.56 5.74 -0.37
C LEU A 88 -13.76 5.45 -1.27
N ASP A 89 -14.65 4.58 -0.81
CA ASP A 89 -15.90 4.32 -1.48
C ASP A 89 -16.96 5.40 -1.18
N LYS A 90 -18.18 5.19 -1.70
CA LYS A 90 -19.32 6.11 -1.52
C LYS A 90 -19.77 6.30 -0.07
N ASN A 91 -19.40 5.38 0.83
CA ASN A 91 -19.74 5.43 2.26
C ASN A 91 -18.59 6.04 3.08
N GLY A 92 -17.45 6.38 2.46
CA GLY A 92 -16.25 6.84 3.15
C GLY A 92 -15.41 5.70 3.73
N GLU A 93 -15.61 4.46 3.27
CA GLU A 93 -14.88 3.27 3.71
C GLU A 93 -13.81 2.86 2.70
N LEU A 94 -12.91 1.93 3.07
CA LEU A 94 -11.96 1.37 2.11
C LEU A 94 -12.71 0.47 1.11
N PRO A 95 -12.51 0.64 -0.22
CA PRO A 95 -13.15 -0.23 -1.19
C PRO A 95 -12.80 -1.69 -0.97
N MET A 96 -13.78 -2.57 -1.20
CA MET A 96 -13.52 -4.00 -1.24
C MET A 96 -12.57 -4.32 -2.41
N VAL A 97 -11.53 -5.10 -2.13
CA VAL A 97 -10.65 -5.62 -3.17
C VAL A 97 -11.45 -6.64 -3.97
N LYS A 98 -11.59 -6.41 -5.28
CA LYS A 98 -12.14 -7.44 -6.16
C LYS A 98 -11.13 -8.58 -6.20
N ALA A 99 -11.55 -9.78 -5.82
CA ALA A 99 -10.69 -10.95 -5.90
C ALA A 99 -10.07 -11.04 -7.30
N SER A 100 -8.73 -11.07 -7.36
CA SER A 100 -8.00 -11.44 -8.57
C SER A 100 -8.34 -12.90 -8.87
N LEU A 101 -9.06 -13.13 -9.97
CA LEU A 101 -9.16 -14.43 -10.63
C LEU A 101 -7.80 -14.84 -11.18
#